data_AF-A0A068VKA3-F1
#
_entry.id   AF-A0A068VKA3-F1
#
_cell.length_a   1.000
_cell.length_b   1.000
_cell.length_c   1.000
_cell.angle_alpha   90.00
_cell.angle_beta   90.00
_cell.angle_gamma   90.00
#
_symmetry.space_group_name_H-M   'P 1'
#
loop_
_entity.id
_entity.type
_entity.pdbx_description
1 polymer ?
#
loop_
_entity_poly.entity_id
_entity_poly.type
_entity_poly.pdbx_seq_one_letter_code
_entity_poly.pdbx_strand_id
1 'polypeptide(L)'
;MLNAGAETFPNSSMGWVDVKDVANAHILAFENPSASGTYCLVERVVHYSEVVKILREIYPSSKLPEKCADDEPFVPTYQVSKEKAKNLGLEFIPLEQSIKETVESLKEKNFLDSSAAL
;
A
#
# COMPACT_ATOMS: atom_id res chain seq x y z
N MET A 1 0.38 -8.23 8.40
CA MET A 1 0.55 -8.72 7.02
C MET A 1 -0.72 -9.46 6.65
N LEU A 2 -1.36 -9.12 5.53
CA LEU A 2 -2.48 -9.91 5.00
C LEU A 2 -1.88 -11.16 4.36
N ASN A 3 -2.27 -12.34 4.83
CA ASN A 3 -1.80 -13.62 4.29
C ASN A 3 -2.89 -14.22 3.42
N ALA A 4 -2.51 -14.92 2.34
CA ALA A 4 -3.44 -15.69 1.52
C ALA A 4 -4.16 -16.74 2.38
N GLY A 5 -5.49 -16.80 2.29
CA GLY A 5 -6.31 -17.69 3.11
C GLY A 5 -6.45 -17.31 4.58
N ALA A 6 -6.04 -16.11 4.99
CA ALA A 6 -6.30 -15.63 6.36
C ALA A 6 -7.81 -15.44 6.60
N GLU A 7 -8.30 -15.89 7.76
CA GLU A 7 -9.70 -15.72 8.16
C GLU A 7 -10.02 -14.28 8.61
N THR A 8 -9.00 -13.57 9.11
CA THR A 8 -9.13 -12.20 9.63
C THR A 8 -8.06 -11.27 9.06
N PHE A 9 -8.34 -9.96 9.10
CA PHE A 9 -7.36 -8.92 8.82
C PHE A 9 -6.98 -8.16 10.11
N PRO A 10 -5.75 -7.61 10.21
CA PRO A 10 -5.32 -6.92 11.44
C PRO A 10 -6.11 -5.63 11.72
N ASN A 11 -6.38 -5.32 12.99
CA ASN A 11 -6.84 -3.99 13.42
C ASN A 11 -5.66 -3.01 13.47
N SER A 12 -5.27 -2.48 12.31
CA SER A 12 -4.10 -1.61 12.21
C SER A 12 -4.17 -0.69 11.00
N SER A 13 -3.71 0.55 11.19
CA SER A 13 -3.60 1.58 10.15
C SER A 13 -2.12 1.85 9.82
N MET A 14 -1.75 1.70 8.56
CA MET A 14 -0.36 1.78 8.09
C MET A 14 -0.23 2.77 6.94
N GLY A 15 0.92 3.43 6.86
CA GLY A 15 1.31 4.23 5.70
C GLY A 15 1.77 3.35 4.56
N TRP A 16 1.28 3.61 3.36
CA TRP A 16 1.62 2.89 2.14
C TRP A 16 2.27 3.81 1.12
N VAL A 17 3.22 3.28 0.35
CA VAL A 17 3.90 3.96 -0.75
C VAL A 17 4.36 2.91 -1.76
N ASP A 18 4.34 3.25 -3.05
CA ASP A 18 4.88 2.37 -4.09
C ASP A 18 6.41 2.33 -4.05
N VAL A 19 7.01 1.16 -4.30
CA VAL A 19 8.46 1.01 -4.29
C VAL A 19 9.15 1.84 -5.38
N LYS A 20 8.48 2.08 -6.52
CA LYS A 20 9.00 2.95 -7.60
C LYS A 20 9.04 4.40 -7.16
N ASP A 21 8.05 4.86 -6.41
CA ASP A 21 8.05 6.23 -5.85
C ASP A 21 9.21 6.40 -4.87
N VAL A 22 9.47 5.38 -4.04
CA VAL A 22 10.62 5.40 -3.13
C VAL A 22 11.93 5.48 -3.91
N ALA A 23 12.12 4.64 -4.93
CA ALA A 23 13.33 4.66 -5.75
C ALA A 23 13.52 6.02 -6.45
N ASN A 24 12.46 6.55 -7.08
CA ASN A 24 12.48 7.84 -7.77
C ASN A 24 12.75 8.99 -6.81
N ALA A 25 12.16 8.98 -5.60
CA ALA A 25 12.42 10.00 -4.60
C ALA A 25 13.90 10.06 -4.18
N HIS A 26 14.57 8.91 -4.08
CA HIS A 26 16.01 8.87 -3.78
C HIS A 26 16.83 9.51 -4.91
N ILE A 27 16.52 9.20 -6.17
CA ILE A 27 17.19 9.81 -7.34
C ILE A 27 16.96 11.32 -7.35
N LEU A 28 15.70 11.77 -7.25
CA LEU A 28 15.35 13.19 -7.28
C LEU A 28 15.99 13.98 -6.14
N ALA A 29 16.05 13.40 -4.93
CA ALA A 29 16.70 14.03 -3.79
C ALA A 29 18.22 14.10 -3.94
N PHE A 30 18.84 13.12 -4.59
CA PHE A 30 20.27 13.11 -4.84
C PHE A 30 20.68 14.10 -5.95
N GLU A 31 19.91 14.16 -7.03
CA GLU A 31 20.24 14.97 -8.21
C GLU A 31 19.92 16.46 -8.03
N ASN A 32 18.99 16.81 -7.13
CA ASN A 32 18.62 18.20 -6.86
C ASN A 32 19.53 18.83 -5.80
N PRO A 33 20.42 19.79 -6.15
CA PRO A 33 21.35 20.39 -5.19
C PRO A 33 20.69 21.20 -4.06
N SER A 34 19.41 21.54 -4.22
CA SER A 34 18.61 22.25 -3.20
C SER A 34 17.88 21.30 -2.24
N ALA A 35 17.91 19.99 -2.50
CA ALA A 35 17.30 19.00 -1.62
C ALA A 35 18.04 18.94 -0.28
N SER A 36 17.29 18.92 0.83
CA SER A 36 17.86 18.89 2.17
C SER A 36 16.88 18.38 3.23
N GLY A 37 17.42 17.83 4.31
CA GLY A 37 16.67 17.30 5.44
C GLY A 37 15.86 16.05 5.10
N THR A 38 14.77 15.83 5.83
CA THR A 38 13.96 14.60 5.73
C THR A 38 12.79 14.76 4.77
N TYR A 39 12.45 13.68 4.05
CA TYR A 39 11.32 13.60 3.13
C TYR A 39 10.41 12.44 3.55
N CYS A 40 9.14 12.73 3.87
CA CYS A 40 8.16 11.68 4.14
C CYS A 40 7.67 11.09 2.81
N LEU A 41 7.74 9.76 2.68
CA LEU A 41 7.28 9.02 1.52
C LEU A 41 6.14 8.11 1.92
N VAL A 42 4.94 8.67 1.91
CA VAL A 42 3.68 7.97 2.19
C VAL A 42 2.63 8.52 1.23
N GLU A 43 2.08 7.67 0.37
CA GLU A 43 0.93 8.02 -0.46
C GLU A 43 -0.31 8.15 0.43
N ARG A 44 -0.67 7.17 1.24
CA ARG A 44 -1.71 7.39 2.26
C ARG A 44 -1.62 6.41 3.39
N VAL A 45 -2.20 6.80 4.52
CA VAL A 45 -2.38 5.90 5.67
C VAL A 45 -3.79 5.34 5.57
N VAL A 46 -3.90 4.01 5.51
CA VAL A 46 -5.19 3.33 5.53
C VAL A 46 -5.21 2.19 6.53
N HIS A 47 -6.38 1.93 7.06
CA HIS A 47 -6.67 0.72 7.83
C HIS A 47 -6.68 -0.51 6.90
N TYR A 48 -6.32 -1.69 7.41
CA TYR A 48 -6.35 -2.93 6.63
C TYR A 48 -7.73 -3.27 6.04
N SER A 49 -8.83 -2.81 6.65
CA SER A 49 -10.17 -2.97 6.06
C SER A 49 -10.30 -2.28 4.69
N GLU A 50 -9.65 -1.14 4.48
CA GLU A 50 -9.65 -0.46 3.17
C GLU A 50 -8.76 -1.22 2.17
N VAL A 51 -7.65 -1.80 2.62
CA VAL A 51 -6.81 -2.66 1.77
C VAL A 51 -7.61 -3.88 1.28
N VAL A 52 -8.35 -4.54 2.18
CA VAL A 52 -9.24 -5.65 1.83
C VAL A 52 -10.34 -5.21 0.85
N LYS A 53 -10.92 -4.03 1.06
CA LYS A 53 -11.94 -3.46 0.16
C LYS A 53 -11.36 -3.21 -1.24
N ILE A 54 -10.19 -2.60 -1.36
CA ILE A 54 -9.50 -2.39 -2.65
C ILE A 54 -9.21 -3.72 -3.34
N LEU A 55 -8.70 -4.71 -2.60
CA LEU A 55 -8.46 -6.05 -3.14
C LEU A 55 -9.75 -6.67 -3.68
N ARG A 56 -10.88 -6.50 -2.97
CA ARG A 56 -12.19 -7.01 -3.39
C ARG A 56 -12.71 -6.31 -4.64
N GLU A 57 -12.48 -5.02 -4.78
CA GLU A 57 -12.86 -4.25 -5.97
C GLU A 57 -12.04 -4.67 -7.21
N ILE A 58 -10.74 -4.93 -7.04
CA ILE A 58 -9.85 -5.33 -8.13
C ILE A 58 -10.00 -6.83 -8.47
N TYR A 59 -10.25 -7.67 -7.47
CA TYR A 59 -10.32 -9.14 -7.58
C TYR A 59 -11.60 -9.68 -6.92
N PRO A 60 -12.80 -9.46 -7.49
CA PRO A 60 -14.07 -9.78 -6.82
C PRO A 60 -14.32 -11.26 -6.52
N SER A 61 -13.62 -12.17 -7.21
CA SER A 61 -13.74 -13.61 -6.98
C SER A 61 -12.83 -14.14 -5.85
N SER A 62 -12.01 -13.27 -5.25
CA SER A 62 -11.08 -13.65 -4.17
C SER A 62 -11.81 -13.90 -2.83
N LYS A 63 -11.44 -15.01 -2.17
CA LYS A 63 -11.62 -15.33 -0.75
C LYS A 63 -10.73 -14.47 0.14
N LEU A 64 -11.15 -13.22 0.34
CA LEU A 64 -10.51 -12.31 1.29
C LEU A 64 -11.12 -12.42 2.70
N PRO A 65 -10.35 -12.13 3.76
CA PRO A 65 -10.88 -12.08 5.12
C PRO A 65 -12.02 -11.06 5.24
N GLU A 66 -13.08 -11.43 5.95
CA GLU A 66 -14.24 -10.55 6.16
C GLU A 66 -14.28 -9.93 7.55
N LYS A 67 -13.57 -10.52 8.52
CA LYS A 67 -13.58 -10.08 9.92
C LYS A 67 -12.25 -9.42 10.30
N CYS A 68 -12.33 -8.39 11.15
CA CYS A 68 -11.18 -7.87 11.87
C CYS A 68 -10.64 -8.91 12.87
N ALA A 69 -9.36 -8.84 13.21
CA ALA A 69 -8.70 -9.76 14.13
C ALA A 69 -9.21 -9.62 15.59
N ASP A 70 -9.74 -8.47 15.94
CA ASP A 70 -10.39 -8.16 17.22
C ASP A 70 -11.68 -7.35 16.98
N ASP A 71 -12.47 -7.18 18.04
CA ASP A 71 -13.74 -6.45 18.01
C ASP A 71 -13.58 -5.00 18.58
N GLU A 72 -12.34 -4.51 18.72
CA GLU A 72 -12.05 -3.15 19.17
C GLU A 72 -12.35 -2.12 18.07
N PRO A 73 -12.54 -0.83 18.41
CA PRO A 73 -12.64 0.22 17.41
C PRO A 73 -11.43 0.21 16.46
N PHE A 74 -11.66 0.49 15.17
CA PHE A 74 -10.58 0.53 14.20
C PHE A 74 -9.54 1.59 14.56
N VAL A 75 -8.27 1.21 14.49
CA VAL A 75 -7.15 2.14 14.70
C VAL A 75 -7.29 3.31 13.71
N PRO A 76 -7.36 4.57 14.19
CA PRO A 76 -7.64 5.71 13.33
C PRO A 76 -6.53 5.94 12.30
N THR A 77 -6.91 6.44 11.14
CA THR A 77 -5.98 6.93 10.12
C THR A 77 -5.55 8.36 10.42
N TYR A 78 -4.45 8.79 9.80
CA TYR A 78 -3.95 10.15 9.87
C TYR A 78 -3.34 10.57 8.51
N GLN A 79 -3.06 11.85 8.33
CA GLN A 79 -2.44 12.35 7.11
C GLN A 79 -0.94 12.55 7.33
N VAL A 80 -0.16 12.26 6.28
CA VAL A 80 1.29 12.52 6.23
C VAL A 80 1.52 13.57 5.14
N SER A 81 2.27 14.63 5.46
CA SER A 81 2.59 15.64 4.46
C SER A 81 3.44 15.04 3.34
N LYS A 82 3.01 15.27 2.10
CA LYS A 82 3.71 14.89 0.87
C LYS A 82 4.44 16.07 0.22
N GLU A 83 4.35 17.25 0.83
CA GLU A 83 4.73 18.51 0.19
C GLU A 83 6.19 18.53 -0.24
N LYS A 84 7.10 18.15 0.65
CA LYS A 84 8.54 18.10 0.32
C LYS A 84 8.84 17.14 -0.83
N ALA A 85 8.21 15.97 -0.86
CA ALA A 85 8.41 14.99 -1.93
C ALA A 85 7.85 15.50 -3.26
N LYS A 86 6.66 16.10 -3.26
CA LYS A 86 6.07 16.75 -4.44
C LYS A 86 6.90 17.92 -4.95
N ASN A 87 7.50 18.70 -4.06
CA ASN A 87 8.39 19.81 -4.42
C ASN A 87 9.71 19.34 -5.07
N LEU A 88 10.09 18.07 -4.92
CA LEU A 88 11.18 17.46 -5.71
C LEU A 88 10.75 17.06 -7.12
N GLY A 89 9.45 17.17 -7.44
CA GLY A 89 8.87 16.66 -8.69
C GLY A 89 8.35 15.23 -8.60
N LEU A 90 8.25 14.63 -7.40
CA LEU A 90 7.71 13.29 -7.25
C LEU A 90 6.19 13.29 -7.42
N GLU A 91 5.70 12.42 -8.29
CA GLU A 91 4.28 12.06 -8.41
C GLU A 91 4.07 10.69 -7.79
N PHE A 92 3.13 10.60 -6.83
CA PHE A 92 2.87 9.34 -6.14
C PHE A 92 1.92 8.45 -6.94
N ILE A 93 2.26 7.18 -7.07
CA ILE A 93 1.40 6.14 -7.64
C ILE A 93 0.25 5.85 -6.66
N PRO A 94 -1.02 5.88 -7.10
CA PRO A 94 -2.16 5.58 -6.24
C PRO A 94 -2.07 4.18 -5.60
N LEU A 95 -2.51 4.06 -4.35
CA LEU A 95 -2.44 2.81 -3.61
C LEU A 95 -3.13 1.64 -4.33
N GLU A 96 -4.26 1.89 -5.02
CA GLU A 96 -4.99 0.88 -5.78
C GLU A 96 -4.13 0.27 -6.89
N GLN A 97 -3.35 1.10 -7.58
CA GLN A 97 -2.42 0.66 -8.62
C GLN A 97 -1.27 -0.14 -8.00
N SER A 98 -0.68 0.35 -6.91
CA SER A 98 0.43 -0.33 -6.22
C SER A 98 0.01 -1.71 -5.69
N ILE A 99 -1.20 -1.82 -5.11
CA ILE A 99 -1.79 -3.10 -4.67
C ILE A 99 -2.01 -4.04 -5.85
N LYS A 100 -2.56 -3.53 -6.97
CA LYS A 100 -2.77 -4.34 -8.18
C LYS A 100 -1.46 -4.93 -8.67
N GLU A 101 -0.45 -4.09 -8.86
CA GLU A 101 0.87 -4.51 -9.35
C GLU A 101 1.56 -5.48 -8.39
N THR A 102 1.38 -5.30 -7.07
CA THR A 102 1.88 -6.24 -6.06
C THR A 102 1.23 -7.61 -6.21
N VAL A 103 -0.09 -7.69 -6.35
CA VAL A 103 -0.81 -8.97 -6.52
C VAL A 103 -0.40 -9.66 -7.81
N GLU A 104 -0.31 -8.93 -8.92
CA GLU A 104 0.13 -9.49 -10.20
C GLU A 104 1.58 -10.00 -10.11
N SER A 105 2.49 -9.24 -9.48
CA SER A 105 3.86 -9.70 -9.25
C SER A 105 3.92 -10.96 -8.39
N LEU A 106 3.09 -11.07 -7.35
CA LEU A 106 3.02 -12.28 -6.52
C LEU A 106 2.52 -13.50 -7.32
N LYS A 107 1.55 -13.32 -8.23
CA LYS A 107 1.09 -14.38 -9.14
C LYS A 107 2.20 -14.79 -10.12
N GLU A 108 2.85 -13.82 -10.77
CA GLU A 108 3.95 -14.06 -11.72
C GLU A 108 5.12 -14.81 -11.07
N LYS A 109 5.35 -14.57 -9.78
CA LYS A 109 6.40 -15.23 -8.99
C LYS A 109 5.94 -16.50 -8.29
N ASN A 110 4.72 -16.99 -8.57
CA ASN A 110 4.13 -18.21 -7.99
C ASN A 110 4.01 -18.20 -6.46
N PHE A 111 3.89 -17.01 -5.86
CA PHE A 111 3.53 -16.87 -4.44
C PHE A 111 2.01 -16.91 -4.22
N LEU A 112 1.24 -16.71 -5.28
CA LEU A 112 -0.22 -16.87 -5.31
C LEU A 112 -0.57 -17.84 -6.43
N ASP A 113 -1.47 -18.79 -6.16
CA ASP A 113 -1.93 -19.75 -7.15
C ASP A 113 -2.70 -19.04 -8.26
N SER A 114 -2.32 -19.26 -9.52
CA SER A 114 -2.99 -18.67 -10.68
C SER A 114 -4.44 -19.15 -10.86
N SER A 115 -4.81 -20.26 -10.21
CA SER A 115 -6.16 -20.85 -10.20
C SER A 115 -6.92 -20.64 -8.88
N ALA A 116 -6.24 -20.26 -7.81
CA ALA A 116 -6.89 -19.91 -6.56
C ALA A 116 -7.15 -18.41 -6.62
N ALA A 117 -8.41 -18.04 -6.81
CA ALA A 117 -8.82 -16.70 -6.46
C ALA A 117 -8.40 -16.49 -4.99
N LEU A 118 -7.52 -15.49 -4.78
CA LEU A 118 -6.90 -15.09 -3.51
C LEU A 118 -7.76 -15.43 -2.30
#